data_AF-A0A965QH36-F1
#
_entry.id   AF-A0A965QH36-F1
#
_cell.length_a   1.000
_cell.length_b   1.000
_cell.length_c   1.000
_cell.angle_alpha   90.00
_cell.angle_beta   90.00
_cell.angle_gamma   90.00
#
_symmetry.space_group_name_H-M   'P 1'
#
loop_
_entity.id
_entity.type
_entity.pdbx_description
1 polymer ?
#
loop_
_entity_poly.entity_id
_entity_poly.type
_entity_poly.pdbx_seq_one_letter_code
_entity_poly.pdbx_strand_id
1 'polypeptide(L)'
;PGFIRVDADEVTYNLHIIFRYELEKDLLSQNLSVKDLPDAWKAKMKTYLDLFPDNDATGCLQDIHWSAGLFGYFPTYLLGNLYAAQFIEKAKKVIGWNNNCLNLDVLSELRQWLKKNIHLKGKRLLPGKLCENVTGEKLDKKYFEQYLMQKFIS
;
A
#
# COMPACT_ATOMS: atom_id res chain seq x y z
N PRO A 1 -1.46 -13.50 10.00
CA PRO A 1 -0.76 -13.60 8.69
C PRO A 1 -1.35 -14.75 7.85
N GLY A 2 -1.61 -14.51 6.56
CA GLY A 2 -2.12 -15.51 5.62
C GLY A 2 -1.35 -15.51 4.30
N PHE A 3 -1.55 -16.53 3.47
CA PHE A 3 -0.81 -16.68 2.20
C PHE A 3 -1.27 -15.71 1.10
N ILE A 4 -2.56 -15.37 1.10
CA ILE A 4 -3.23 -14.69 0.00
C ILE A 4 -3.23 -13.18 0.25
N ARG A 5 -2.54 -12.44 -0.62
CA ARG A 5 -2.38 -10.98 -0.50
C ARG A 5 -3.72 -10.23 -0.47
N VAL A 6 -4.70 -10.65 -1.26
CA VAL A 6 -5.99 -9.95 -1.34
C VAL A 6 -6.82 -10.09 -0.06
N ASP A 7 -6.51 -11.08 0.78
CA ASP A 7 -7.17 -11.36 2.05
C ASP A 7 -6.35 -10.89 3.26
N ALA A 8 -5.15 -10.33 3.02
CA ALA A 8 -4.24 -9.91 4.09
C ALA A 8 -4.77 -8.67 4.84
N ASP A 9 -4.54 -8.65 6.15
CA ASP A 9 -4.89 -7.53 7.02
C ASP A 9 -4.03 -6.28 6.75
N GLU A 10 -4.44 -5.12 7.25
CA GLU A 10 -3.75 -3.84 6.99
C GLU A 10 -2.28 -3.79 7.44
N VAL A 11 -1.89 -4.61 8.42
CA VAL A 11 -0.51 -4.68 8.93
C VAL A 11 0.33 -5.56 8.01
N THR A 12 -0.16 -6.74 7.66
CA THR A 12 0.62 -7.72 6.87
C THR A 12 0.56 -7.49 5.36
N TYR A 13 -0.49 -6.84 4.84
CA TYR A 13 -0.72 -6.58 3.42
C TYR A 13 0.50 -5.95 2.73
N ASN A 14 1.12 -4.96 3.38
CA ASN A 14 2.24 -4.23 2.81
C ASN A 14 3.51 -5.09 2.67
N LEU A 15 3.67 -6.12 3.51
CA LEU A 15 4.78 -7.07 3.40
C LEU A 15 4.64 -7.93 2.13
N HIS A 16 3.42 -8.31 1.75
CA HIS A 16 3.15 -8.98 0.49
C HIS A 16 3.59 -8.15 -0.73
N ILE A 17 3.43 -6.82 -0.65
CA ILE A 17 3.85 -5.90 -1.71
C ILE A 17 5.38 -5.79 -1.77
N ILE A 18 6.04 -5.66 -0.61
CA ILE A 18 7.49 -5.47 -0.54
C ILE A 18 8.23 -6.62 -1.22
N PHE A 19 7.94 -7.87 -0.87
CA PHE A 19 8.71 -8.96 -1.47
C PHE A 19 8.40 -9.17 -2.95
N ARG A 20 7.19 -8.83 -3.42
CA ARG A 20 6.89 -8.87 -4.87
C ARG A 20 7.74 -7.85 -5.62
N TYR A 21 7.87 -6.64 -5.09
CA TYR A 21 8.74 -5.62 -5.66
C TYR A 21 10.22 -6.04 -5.68
N GLU A 22 10.70 -6.69 -4.61
CA GLU A 22 12.07 -7.21 -4.58
C GLU A 22 12.29 -8.30 -5.63
N LEU A 23 11.35 -9.25 -5.75
CA LEU A 23 11.40 -10.29 -6.79
C LEU A 23 11.33 -9.69 -8.20
N GLU A 24 10.48 -8.67 -8.43
CA GLU A 24 10.44 -7.94 -9.71
C GLU A 24 11.80 -7.33 -10.05
N LYS A 25 12.45 -6.67 -9.08
CA LYS A 25 13.79 -6.11 -9.30
C LYS A 25 14.81 -7.18 -9.66
N ASP A 26 14.80 -8.31 -8.96
CA ASP A 26 15.75 -9.38 -9.21
C ASP A 26 15.52 -10.06 -10.57
N LEU A 27 14.26 -10.25 -10.98
CA LEU A 27 13.89 -10.74 -12.30
C LEU A 27 14.33 -9.77 -13.42
N LEU A 28 14.01 -8.48 -13.27
CA LEU A 28 14.34 -7.46 -14.28
C LEU A 28 15.85 -7.21 -14.40
N SER A 29 16.58 -7.35 -13.28
CA SER A 29 18.04 -7.22 -13.26
C SER A 29 18.76 -8.51 -13.65
N GLN A 30 18.03 -9.57 -13.98
CA GLN A 30 18.55 -10.91 -14.31
C GLN A 30 19.37 -11.57 -13.18
N ASN A 31 19.14 -11.14 -11.93
CA ASN A 31 19.72 -11.76 -10.74
C ASN A 31 18.92 -13.00 -10.30
N LEU A 32 17.67 -13.11 -10.73
CA LEU A 32 16.80 -14.25 -10.50
C LEU A 32 16.30 -14.78 -11.85
N SER A 33 16.41 -16.08 -12.07
CA SER A 33 15.82 -16.71 -13.26
C SER A 33 14.36 -17.13 -12.98
N VAL A 34 13.51 -17.12 -14.01
CA VAL A 34 12.07 -17.43 -13.86
C VAL A 34 11.83 -18.81 -13.27
N LYS A 35 12.68 -19.81 -13.61
CA LYS A 35 12.58 -21.17 -13.06
C LYS A 35 12.81 -21.24 -11.54
N ASP A 36 13.55 -20.28 -10.98
CA ASP A 36 13.91 -20.24 -9.55
C ASP A 36 12.92 -19.37 -8.75
N LEU A 37 11.95 -18.74 -9.42
CA LEU A 37 10.94 -17.87 -8.80
C LEU A 37 10.10 -18.56 -7.71
N PRO A 38 9.64 -19.82 -7.86
CA PRO A 38 8.91 -20.52 -6.81
C PRO A 38 9.69 -20.63 -5.50
N ASP A 39 10.98 -20.96 -5.57
CA ASP A 39 11.84 -21.09 -4.39
C ASP A 39 12.18 -19.73 -3.78
N ALA A 40 12.49 -18.74 -4.60
CA ALA A 40 12.72 -17.37 -4.14
C ALA A 40 11.47 -16.78 -3.45
N TRP A 41 10.28 -17.08 -3.97
CA TRP A 41 9.01 -16.69 -3.34
C TRP A 41 8.83 -17.32 -1.97
N LYS A 42 9.01 -18.64 -1.85
CA LYS A 42 8.92 -19.36 -0.57
C LYS A 42 9.89 -18.77 0.46
N ALA A 43 11.14 -18.51 0.05
CA ALA A 43 12.15 -17.92 0.92
C ALA A 43 11.72 -16.53 1.42
N LYS A 44 11.30 -15.64 0.52
CA LYS A 44 10.82 -14.30 0.89
C LYS A 44 9.58 -14.36 1.78
N MET A 45 8.60 -15.18 1.45
CA MET A 45 7.38 -15.34 2.25
C MET A 45 7.68 -15.84 3.66
N LYS A 46 8.65 -16.76 3.82
CA LYS A 46 9.15 -17.16 5.13
C LYS A 46 9.81 -16.01 5.88
N THR A 47 10.70 -15.25 5.22
CA THR A 47 11.38 -14.11 5.85
C THR A 47 10.41 -13.01 6.31
N TYR A 48 9.42 -12.66 5.49
CA TYR A 48 8.53 -11.53 5.78
C TYR A 48 7.30 -11.88 6.62
N LEU A 49 6.75 -13.09 6.46
CA LEU A 49 5.46 -13.46 7.04
C LEU A 49 5.53 -14.70 7.94
N ASP A 50 6.71 -15.35 8.03
CA ASP A 50 6.91 -16.64 8.71
C ASP A 50 6.09 -17.81 8.10
N LEU A 51 5.65 -17.67 6.85
CA LEU A 51 4.78 -18.61 6.16
C LEU A 51 5.51 -19.44 5.09
N PHE A 52 5.05 -20.67 4.87
CA PHE A 52 5.58 -21.59 3.85
C PHE A 52 4.44 -22.16 3.00
N PRO A 53 4.27 -21.72 1.74
CA PRO A 53 3.16 -22.20 0.90
C PRO A 53 3.41 -23.64 0.42
N ASP A 54 2.37 -24.47 0.46
CA ASP A 54 2.44 -25.90 0.08
C ASP A 54 2.53 -26.12 -1.43
N ASN A 55 2.10 -25.14 -2.23
CA ASN A 55 2.11 -25.21 -3.69
C ASN A 55 2.15 -23.80 -4.32
N ASP A 56 2.42 -23.74 -5.62
CA ASP A 56 2.59 -22.47 -6.32
C ASP A 56 1.28 -21.67 -6.47
N ALA A 57 0.11 -22.31 -6.37
CA ALA A 57 -1.19 -21.63 -6.43
C ALA A 57 -1.42 -20.73 -5.20
N THR A 58 -0.91 -21.12 -4.03
CA THR A 58 -0.84 -20.24 -2.84
C THR A 58 0.50 -19.49 -2.75
N GLY A 59 1.46 -19.82 -3.61
CA GLY A 59 2.76 -19.18 -3.79
C GLY A 59 2.79 -18.14 -4.91
N CYS A 60 3.77 -18.26 -5.80
CA CYS A 60 4.05 -17.26 -6.84
C CYS A 60 2.99 -17.12 -7.93
N LEU A 61 2.05 -18.06 -8.04
CA LEU A 61 0.95 -18.02 -9.02
C LEU A 61 -0.36 -17.46 -8.44
N GLN A 62 -0.37 -16.98 -7.19
CA GLN A 62 -1.57 -16.47 -6.54
C GLN A 62 -2.13 -15.18 -7.18
N ASP A 63 -1.32 -14.46 -7.96
CA ASP A 63 -1.66 -13.16 -8.55
C ASP A 63 -1.50 -13.18 -10.09
N ILE A 64 -2.42 -12.52 -10.79
CA ILE A 64 -2.44 -12.44 -12.26
C ILE A 64 -1.45 -11.42 -12.85
N HIS A 65 -0.88 -10.54 -12.02
CA HIS A 65 -0.16 -9.35 -12.49
C HIS A 65 1.01 -9.67 -13.43
N TRP A 66 1.86 -10.62 -13.07
CA TRP A 66 3.04 -10.96 -13.88
C TRP A 66 2.66 -11.65 -15.19
N SER A 67 1.62 -12.49 -15.22
CA SER A 67 1.14 -13.09 -16.47
C SER A 67 0.47 -12.07 -17.40
N ALA A 68 -0.09 -10.99 -16.83
CA ALA A 68 -0.61 -9.84 -17.57
C ALA A 68 0.48 -8.80 -17.94
N GLY A 69 1.75 -9.04 -17.62
CA GLY A 69 2.86 -8.12 -17.91
C GLY A 69 2.91 -6.87 -17.02
N LEU A 70 2.18 -6.85 -15.89
CA LEU A 70 2.08 -5.70 -14.98
C LEU A 70 3.27 -5.63 -13.99
N PHE A 71 4.49 -5.57 -14.51
CA PHE A 71 5.70 -5.37 -13.70
C PHE A 71 5.83 -3.92 -13.23
N GLY A 72 6.29 -3.70 -11.99
CA GLY A 72 6.36 -2.38 -11.36
C GLY A 72 5.00 -1.87 -10.87
N TYR A 73 3.96 -2.71 -10.94
CA TYR A 73 2.60 -2.34 -10.54
C TYR A 73 2.37 -2.51 -9.04
N PHE A 74 2.89 -3.58 -8.42
CA PHE A 74 2.66 -3.86 -7.00
C PHE A 74 3.01 -2.70 -6.05
N PRO A 75 4.14 -1.97 -6.22
CA PRO A 75 4.47 -0.82 -5.37
C PRO A 75 3.37 0.22 -5.24
N THR A 76 2.49 0.34 -6.24
CA THR A 76 1.38 1.31 -6.21
C THR A 76 0.36 1.04 -5.11
N TYR A 77 0.17 -0.22 -4.70
CA TYR A 77 -0.75 -0.56 -3.61
C TYR A 77 -0.24 -0.02 -2.27
N LEU A 78 1.04 -0.21 -1.97
CA LEU A 78 1.68 0.34 -0.78
C LEU A 78 1.70 1.87 -0.82
N LEU A 79 2.03 2.47 -1.96
CA LEU A 79 1.94 3.94 -2.13
C LEU A 79 0.53 4.46 -1.83
N GLY A 80 -0.52 3.73 -2.24
CA GLY A 80 -1.90 4.04 -1.90
C GLY A 80 -2.14 4.13 -0.39
N ASN A 81 -1.66 3.16 0.38
CA ASN A 81 -1.76 3.16 1.84
C ASN A 81 -1.01 4.34 2.48
N LEU A 82 0.20 4.63 2.01
CA LEU A 82 1.00 5.76 2.50
C LEU A 82 0.32 7.11 2.22
N TYR A 83 -0.15 7.31 0.98
CA TYR A 83 -0.87 8.54 0.62
C TYR A 83 -2.17 8.67 1.39
N ALA A 84 -2.94 7.59 1.56
CA ALA A 84 -4.19 7.61 2.30
C ALA A 84 -3.99 8.08 3.74
N ALA A 85 -3.01 7.54 4.46
CA ALA A 85 -2.70 7.92 5.84
C ALA A 85 -2.26 9.39 5.96
N GLN A 86 -1.41 9.86 5.04
CA GLN A 86 -0.95 11.25 5.05
C GLN A 86 -2.07 12.24 4.68
N PHE A 87 -2.92 11.90 3.70
CA PHE A 87 -4.06 12.73 3.33
C PHE A 87 -5.12 12.79 4.42
N ILE A 88 -5.44 11.67 5.06
CA ILE A 88 -6.47 11.64 6.10
C ILE A 88 -6.03 12.43 7.33
N GLU A 89 -4.75 12.37 7.68
CA GLU A 89 -4.21 13.16 8.79
C GLU A 89 -4.27 14.66 8.52
N LYS A 90 -3.99 15.09 7.28
CA LYS A 90 -4.18 16.48 6.89
C LYS A 90 -5.66 16.88 6.91
N ALA A 91 -6.55 16.04 6.38
CA ALA A 91 -7.98 16.30 6.34
C ALA A 91 -8.55 16.45 7.74
N LYS A 92 -8.19 15.55 8.68
CA LYS A 92 -8.61 15.60 10.09
C LYS A 92 -8.30 16.95 10.73
N LYS A 93 -7.08 17.45 10.55
CA LYS A 93 -6.65 18.76 11.08
C LYS A 93 -7.46 19.93 10.52
N VAL A 94 -7.76 19.90 9.21
CA VAL A 94 -8.51 20.98 8.55
C VAL A 94 -9.99 20.97 8.91
N ILE A 95 -10.57 19.78 9.04
CA ILE A 95 -11.99 19.56 9.33
C ILE A 95 -12.27 19.67 10.84
N GLY A 96 -11.26 19.50 11.69
CA GLY A 96 -11.45 19.36 13.14
C GLY A 96 -12.06 18.00 13.51
N TRP A 97 -11.86 16.98 12.67
CA TRP A 97 -12.39 15.63 12.92
C TRP A 97 -11.61 14.92 14.02
N ASN A 98 -12.30 14.58 15.11
CA ASN A 98 -11.82 13.65 16.14
C ASN A 98 -12.27 12.21 15.83
N ASN A 99 -11.42 11.21 16.07
CA ASN A 99 -11.72 9.82 15.71
C ASN A 99 -12.94 9.21 16.44
N ASN A 100 -13.44 9.85 17.49
CA ASN A 100 -14.55 9.37 18.31
C ASN A 100 -15.93 9.75 17.75
N CYS A 101 -16.00 10.62 16.74
CA CYS A 101 -17.25 11.13 16.19
C CYS A 101 -17.29 11.04 14.66
N LEU A 102 -17.35 9.82 14.12
CA LEU A 102 -17.64 9.63 12.70
C LEU A 102 -19.16 9.68 12.47
N ASN A 103 -19.63 10.73 11.81
CA ASN A 103 -21.03 10.90 11.44
C ASN A 103 -21.17 11.36 9.97
N LEU A 104 -22.40 11.52 9.50
CA LEU A 104 -22.67 11.92 8.10
C LEU A 104 -22.12 13.31 7.76
N ASP A 105 -22.07 14.23 8.71
CA ASP A 105 -21.56 15.58 8.49
C ASP A 105 -20.05 15.56 8.27
N VAL A 106 -19.31 14.85 9.14
CA VAL A 106 -17.86 14.64 8.98
C VAL A 106 -17.55 13.94 7.66
N LEU A 107 -18.34 12.93 7.27
CA LEU A 107 -18.16 12.24 5.98
C LEU A 107 -18.46 13.17 4.79
N SER A 108 -19.44 14.07 4.91
CA SER A 108 -19.75 15.07 3.89
C SER A 108 -18.59 16.06 3.72
N GLU A 109 -18.06 16.58 4.82
CA GLU A 109 -16.91 17.50 4.83
C GLU A 109 -15.65 16.85 4.29
N LEU A 110 -15.36 15.60 4.70
CA LEU A 110 -14.23 14.85 4.17
C LEU A 110 -14.35 14.65 2.65
N ARG A 111 -15.52 14.27 2.15
CA ARG A 111 -15.76 14.10 0.72
C ARG A 111 -15.56 15.40 -0.06
N GLN A 112 -16.05 16.53 0.47
CA GLN A 112 -15.88 17.85 -0.14
C GLN A 112 -14.40 18.25 -0.15
N TRP A 113 -13.69 18.00 0.95
CA TRP A 113 -12.26 18.26 1.07
C TRP A 113 -11.47 17.43 0.05
N LEU A 114 -11.72 16.12 -0.06
CA LEU A 114 -11.07 15.24 -1.04
C LEU A 114 -11.37 15.68 -2.48
N LYS A 115 -12.63 16.06 -2.78
CA LYS A 115 -13.01 16.57 -4.10
C LYS A 115 -12.19 17.80 -4.48
N LYS A 116 -12.11 18.79 -3.59
CA LYS A 116 -11.42 20.06 -3.83
C LYS A 116 -9.90 19.90 -3.96
N ASN A 117 -9.31 19.11 -3.06
CA ASN A 117 -7.86 19.04 -2.91
C ASN A 117 -7.22 17.96 -3.79
N ILE A 118 -7.95 16.88 -4.10
CA ILE A 118 -7.42 15.72 -4.83
C ILE A 118 -8.17 15.52 -6.14
N HIS A 119 -9.47 15.20 -6.10
CA HIS A 119 -10.18 14.68 -7.29
C HIS A 119 -10.24 15.68 -8.45
N LEU A 120 -10.52 16.96 -8.16
CA LEU A 120 -10.59 18.01 -9.19
C LEU A 120 -9.24 18.35 -9.82
N LYS A 121 -8.13 17.89 -9.25
CA LYS A 121 -6.80 18.10 -9.84
C LYS A 121 -6.52 17.13 -11.00
N GLY A 122 -7.22 15.99 -11.05
CA GLY A 122 -7.02 14.97 -12.08
C GLY A 122 -5.54 14.61 -12.24
N LYS A 123 -5.07 14.57 -13.49
CA LYS A 123 -3.65 14.31 -13.83
C LYS A 123 -2.81 15.60 -13.97
N ARG A 124 -3.27 16.75 -13.47
CA ARG A 124 -2.57 18.04 -13.61
C ARG A 124 -1.23 18.07 -12.87
N LEU A 125 -1.10 17.27 -11.80
CA LEU A 125 0.09 17.23 -10.95
C LEU A 125 0.61 15.80 -10.88
N LEU A 126 1.94 15.66 -10.80
CA LEU A 126 2.56 14.39 -10.43
C LEU A 126 2.14 14.01 -9.00
N PRO A 127 2.00 12.71 -8.67
CA PRO A 127 1.49 12.27 -7.36
C PRO A 127 2.26 12.86 -6.16
N GLY A 128 3.60 12.87 -6.21
CA GLY A 128 4.43 13.47 -5.16
C GLY A 128 4.20 14.98 -4.98
N LYS A 129 3.94 15.70 -6.09
CA LYS A 129 3.63 17.14 -6.05
C LYS A 129 2.21 17.42 -5.61
N LEU A 130 1.26 16.54 -5.95
CA LEU A 130 -0.08 16.60 -5.40
C LEU A 130 -0.04 16.42 -3.88
N CYS A 131 0.72 15.44 -3.40
CA CYS A 131 0.93 15.21 -1.97
C CYS A 131 1.48 16.45 -1.26
N GLU A 132 2.60 16.99 -1.76
CA GLU A 132 3.23 18.19 -1.22
C GLU A 132 2.28 19.39 -1.21
N ASN A 133 1.52 19.62 -2.28
CA ASN A 133 0.54 20.71 -2.34
C ASN A 133 -0.62 20.55 -1.36
N VAL A 134 -1.09 19.32 -1.13
CA VAL A 134 -2.25 19.04 -0.28
C VAL A 134 -1.86 19.04 1.20
N THR A 135 -0.73 18.42 1.56
CA THR A 135 -0.34 18.23 2.97
C THR A 135 0.65 19.28 3.46
N GLY A 136 1.43 19.88 2.56
CA GLY A 136 2.50 20.83 2.86
C GLY A 136 3.89 20.19 3.01
N GLU A 137 4.02 18.89 2.74
CA GLU A 137 5.29 18.16 2.84
C GLU A 137 5.32 16.98 1.86
N LYS A 138 6.50 16.43 1.58
CA LYS A 138 6.65 15.25 0.73
C LYS A 138 5.98 14.02 1.36
N LEU A 139 5.78 12.96 0.56
CA LEU A 139 5.29 11.69 1.08
C LEU A 139 6.21 11.19 2.21
N ASP A 140 5.63 10.89 3.36
CA ASP A 140 6.34 10.45 4.56
C ASP A 140 5.61 9.27 5.19
N LYS A 141 6.33 8.16 5.35
CA LYS A 141 5.81 6.91 5.91
C LYS A 141 5.35 7.03 7.37
N LYS A 142 5.83 8.05 8.10
CA LYS A 142 5.48 8.26 9.51
C LYS A 142 3.98 8.30 9.75
N TYR A 143 3.21 8.82 8.79
CA TYR A 143 1.75 8.92 8.89
C TYR A 143 1.08 7.56 8.89
N PHE A 144 1.57 6.64 8.05
CA PHE A 144 1.05 5.28 8.00
C PHE A 144 1.51 4.47 9.21
N GLU A 145 2.77 4.60 9.62
CA GLU A 145 3.28 3.99 10.86
C GLU A 145 2.46 4.44 12.07
N GLN A 146 2.23 5.75 12.23
CA GLN A 146 1.40 6.29 13.31
C GLN A 146 -0.04 5.77 13.27
N TYR A 147 -0.66 5.69 12.10
CA TYR A 147 -2.01 5.11 11.95
C TYR A 147 -2.07 3.68 12.47
N LEU A 148 -1.13 2.82 12.06
CA LEU A 148 -1.09 1.43 12.49
C LEU A 148 -0.86 1.33 14.01
N MET A 149 0.10 2.09 14.55
CA MET A 149 0.39 2.10 15.99
C MET A 149 -0.82 2.54 16.81
N GLN A 150 -1.51 3.60 16.40
CA GLN A 150 -2.71 4.08 17.08
C GLN A 150 -3.88 3.09 17.02
N LYS A 151 -4.01 2.33 15.94
CA LYS A 151 -5.15 1.41 15.76
C LYS A 151 -4.97 0.06 16.43
N PHE A 152 -3.74 -0.45 16.46
CA PHE A 152 -3.48 -1.84 16.85
C PHE A 152 -2.71 -1.99 18.17
N ILE A 153 -2.17 -0.90 18.73
CA ILE A 153 -1.39 -0.93 19.98
C ILE A 153 -1.99 -0.04 21.07
N SER A 154 -2.70 1.03 20.69
CA SER A 154 -3.41 1.90 21.64
C SER A 154 -4.79 1.34 21.98
#